data_AF-T0ZPY3-F1
#
_entry.id   AF-T0ZPY3-F1
#
_cell.length_a   1.000
_cell.length_b   1.000
_cell.length_c   1.000
_cell.angle_alpha   90.00
_cell.angle_beta   90.00
_cell.angle_gamma   90.00
#
_symmetry.space_group_name_H-M   'P 1'
#
loop_
_entity.id
_entity.type
_entity.pdbx_description
1 polymer ?
#
loop_
_entity_poly.entity_id
_entity_poly.type
_entity_poly.pdbx_seq_one_letter_code
_entity_poly.pdbx_strand_id
1 'polypeptide(L)'
;MPKSPLPKAVALRIELKEVAPLVWRRVLVPDNWTLATLHHYLQWVIGWTDSHAHEFEIGVALVAPDWWIREAWSEEEANRYRDERRVSVAAVVAE
;
A
#
# COMPACT_ATOMS: atom_id res chain seq x y z
N MET A 1 20.62 6.04 23.21
CA MET A 1 20.00 6.05 21.86
C MET A 1 18.63 6.68 22.00
N PRO A 2 18.27 7.70 21.20
CA PRO A 2 16.89 8.17 21.19
C PRO A 2 15.99 7.02 20.72
N LYS A 3 14.97 6.66 21.50
CA LYS A 3 13.95 5.70 21.07
C LYS A 3 13.14 6.38 19.98
N SER A 4 13.07 5.77 18.79
CA SER A 4 12.11 6.20 17.77
C SER A 4 10.70 6.21 18.39
N PRO A 5 9.85 7.17 18.01
CA PRO A 5 8.47 7.20 18.49
C PRO A 5 7.79 5.84 18.28
N LEU A 6 6.98 5.43 19.25
CA LEU A 6 6.20 4.20 19.12
C LEU A 6 5.22 4.36 17.94
N PRO A 7 5.08 3.32 17.09
CA PRO A 7 4.11 3.34 16.01
C PRO A 7 2.69 3.60 16.53
N LYS A 8 1.93 4.42 15.82
CA LYS A 8 0.51 4.67 16.14
C LYS A 8 -0.37 3.69 15.36
N ALA A 9 -1.48 3.29 15.96
CA ALA A 9 -2.47 2.47 15.28
C ALA A 9 -3.36 3.35 14.38
N VAL A 10 -3.57 2.91 13.15
CA VAL A 10 -4.48 3.54 12.18
C VAL A 10 -5.58 2.55 11.82
N ALA A 11 -6.83 3.03 11.85
CA ALA A 11 -7.99 2.26 11.43
C ALA A 11 -8.22 2.42 9.93
N LEU A 12 -7.99 1.33 9.17
CA LEU A 12 -8.25 1.30 7.74
C LEU A 12 -9.61 0.66 7.46
N ARG A 13 -10.37 1.27 6.55
CA ARG A 13 -11.56 0.67 5.93
C ARG A 13 -11.17 0.21 4.53
N ILE A 14 -11.38 -1.08 4.25
CA ILE A 14 -11.01 -1.71 2.99
C ILE A 14 -12.31 -2.14 2.30
N GLU A 15 -12.49 -1.75 1.05
CA GLU A 15 -13.67 -2.06 0.25
C GLU A 15 -13.24 -2.62 -1.10
N LEU A 16 -13.92 -3.69 -1.55
CA LEU A 16 -13.81 -4.12 -2.94
C LEU A 16 -14.80 -3.30 -3.78
N LYS A 17 -14.26 -2.48 -4.68
CA LYS A 17 -15.04 -1.71 -5.64
C LYS A 17 -15.72 -2.67 -6.63
N GLU A 18 -16.85 -2.23 -7.19
CA GLU A 18 -17.55 -2.93 -8.28
C GLU A 18 -18.08 -4.35 -7.94
N VAL A 19 -18.22 -4.68 -6.65
CA VAL A 19 -18.78 -5.95 -6.18
C VAL A 19 -20.11 -5.72 -5.46
N ALA A 20 -21.11 -6.55 -5.77
CA ALA A 20 -22.40 -6.59 -5.09
C ALA A 20 -22.73 -8.01 -4.58
N PRO A 21 -23.09 -8.20 -3.29
CA PRO A 21 -23.17 -7.18 -2.23
C PRO A 21 -21.79 -6.62 -1.82
N LEU A 22 -21.77 -5.46 -1.16
CA LEU A 22 -20.51 -4.78 -0.74
C LEU A 22 -19.66 -5.72 0.13
N VAL A 23 -18.45 -6.02 -0.34
CA VAL A 23 -17.44 -6.73 0.44
C VAL A 23 -16.47 -5.72 1.05
N TRP A 24 -16.41 -5.69 2.39
CA TRP A 24 -15.54 -4.75 3.11
C TRP A 24 -14.98 -5.35 4.41
N ARG A 25 -13.90 -4.73 4.92
CA ARG A 25 -13.25 -5.06 6.21
C ARG A 25 -12.81 -3.77 6.90
N ARG A 26 -12.69 -3.80 8.23
CA ARG A 26 -12.02 -2.75 9.03
C ARG A 26 -10.92 -3.38 9.87
N VAL A 27 -9.72 -2.84 9.78
CA VAL A 27 -8.51 -3.37 10.44
C VAL A 27 -7.73 -2.25 11.11
N LEU A 28 -6.98 -2.60 12.16
CA LEU A 28 -6.02 -1.70 12.80
C LEU A 28 -4.62 -2.11 12.35
N VAL A 29 -3.85 -1.16 11.82
CA VAL A 29 -2.46 -1.39 11.39
C VAL A 29 -1.53 -0.36 12.02
N PRO A 30 -0.25 -0.71 12.26
CA PRO A 30 0.78 0.27 12.59
C PRO A 30 1.02 1.27 11.45
N ASP A 31 1.10 2.56 11.77
CA ASP A 31 1.37 3.64 10.81
C ASP A 31 2.79 3.58 10.22
N ASN A 32 3.72 2.94 10.91
CA ASN A 32 5.10 2.80 10.46
C ASN A 32 5.30 1.67 9.45
N TRP A 33 4.28 0.88 9.13
CA TRP A 33 4.36 -0.11 8.06
C TRP A 33 4.60 0.56 6.71
N THR A 34 5.40 -0.08 5.85
CA THR A 34 5.50 0.29 4.45
C THR A 34 4.26 -0.17 3.69
N LEU A 35 4.02 0.39 2.51
CA LEU A 35 2.94 -0.08 1.65
C LEU A 35 3.18 -1.52 1.16
N ALA A 36 4.45 -1.96 1.06
CA ALA A 36 4.78 -3.36 0.82
C ALA A 36 4.27 -4.30 1.94
N THR A 37 4.51 -3.92 3.20
CA THR A 37 4.00 -4.70 4.35
C THR A 37 2.47 -4.66 4.41
N LEU A 38 1.88 -3.51 4.10
CA LEU A 38 0.43 -3.37 4.03
C LEU A 38 -0.16 -4.27 2.94
N HIS A 39 0.44 -4.33 1.74
CA HIS A 39 0.02 -5.22 0.65
C HIS A 39 -0.09 -6.67 1.11
N HIS A 40 0.97 -7.23 1.70
CA HIS A 40 0.94 -8.61 2.19
C HIS A 40 -0.15 -8.84 3.26
N TYR A 41 -0.41 -7.85 4.11
CA TYR A 41 -1.50 -7.93 5.07
C TYR A 41 -2.88 -7.89 4.38
N LEU A 42 -3.06 -7.03 3.37
CA LEU A 42 -4.29 -6.95 2.59
C LEU A 42 -4.59 -8.25 1.85
N GLN A 43 -3.56 -8.92 1.30
CA GLN A 43 -3.71 -10.24 0.68
C GLN A 43 -4.42 -11.21 1.63
N TRP A 44 -3.98 -11.29 2.89
CA TRP A 44 -4.62 -12.16 3.89
C TRP A 44 -6.02 -11.71 4.31
N VAL A 45 -6.22 -10.40 4.48
CA VAL A 45 -7.51 -9.83 4.91
C VAL A 45 -8.62 -10.08 3.89
N ILE A 46 -8.27 -10.06 2.60
CA ILE A 46 -9.22 -10.31 1.50
C ILE A 46 -9.27 -11.79 1.11
N GLY A 47 -8.24 -12.57 1.42
CA GLY A 47 -8.14 -13.98 1.03
C GLY A 47 -7.54 -14.17 -0.36
N TRP A 48 -6.66 -13.26 -0.78
CA TRP A 48 -5.89 -13.34 -2.02
C TRP A 48 -4.52 -13.98 -1.79
N THR A 49 -3.88 -14.36 -2.90
CA THR A 49 -2.68 -15.23 -2.93
C THR A 49 -1.46 -14.57 -3.58
N ASP A 50 -1.48 -13.24 -3.73
CA ASP A 50 -0.36 -12.47 -4.31
C ASP A 50 0.09 -12.97 -5.69
N SER A 51 -0.87 -13.38 -6.52
CA SER A 51 -0.61 -14.06 -7.80
C SER A 51 -0.57 -13.14 -9.01
N HIS A 52 -0.82 -11.84 -8.81
CA HIS A 52 -0.84 -10.81 -9.85
C HIS A 52 -0.11 -9.56 -9.35
N ALA A 53 0.41 -8.78 -10.29
CA ALA A 53 0.99 -7.47 -10.01
C ALA A 53 -0.02 -6.54 -9.32
N HIS A 54 0.48 -5.59 -8.54
CA HIS A 54 -0.33 -4.60 -7.85
C HIS A 54 0.37 -3.23 -7.82
N GLU A 55 -0.44 -2.21 -7.54
CA GLU A 55 0.02 -0.85 -7.26
C GLU A 55 -0.96 -0.15 -6.31
N PHE A 56 -0.51 0.97 -5.75
CA PHE A 56 -1.31 1.89 -4.96
C PHE A 56 -1.39 3.24 -5.67
N GLU A 57 -2.60 3.77 -5.79
CA GLU A 57 -2.88 5.13 -6.25
C GLU A 57 -3.23 6.01 -5.04
N ILE A 58 -2.44 7.05 -4.81
CA ILE A 58 -2.58 7.98 -3.67
C ILE A 58 -2.60 9.41 -4.22
N GLY A 59 -3.79 9.97 -4.36
CA GLY A 59 -3.95 11.26 -5.03
C GLY A 59 -3.42 11.20 -6.47
N VAL A 60 -2.32 11.90 -6.75
CA VAL A 60 -1.63 11.87 -8.06
C VAL A 60 -0.38 10.98 -8.07
N ALA A 61 -0.03 10.36 -6.94
CA ALA A 61 1.16 9.53 -6.80
C ALA A 61 0.83 8.05 -7.04
N LEU A 62 1.71 7.37 -7.77
CA LEU A 62 1.68 5.92 -7.95
C LEU A 62 2.78 5.27 -7.11
N VAL A 63 2.47 4.17 -6.45
CA VAL A 63 3.42 3.42 -5.63
C VAL A 63 3.32 1.93 -5.98
N ALA A 64 4.43 1.31 -6.32
CA ALA A 64 4.45 -0.07 -6.81
C ALA A 64 5.71 -0.81 -6.34
N PRO A 65 5.74 -2.15 -6.46
CA PRO A 65 6.95 -2.94 -6.27
C PRO A 65 8.07 -2.51 -7.23
N ASP A 66 9.30 -2.45 -6.72
CA ASP A 66 10.49 -2.09 -7.49
C ASP A 66 10.72 -2.98 -8.73
N TRP A 67 10.31 -4.24 -8.70
CA TRP A 67 10.39 -5.11 -9.89
C TRP A 67 9.42 -4.66 -10.99
N TRP A 68 8.20 -4.24 -10.64
CA TRP A 68 7.22 -3.71 -11.59
C TRP A 68 7.70 -2.39 -12.20
N ILE A 69 8.29 -1.51 -11.40
CA ILE A 69 8.83 -0.23 -11.85
C ILE A 69 9.96 -0.43 -12.88
N ARG A 70 10.80 -1.44 -12.69
CA ARG A 70 11.89 -1.79 -13.63
C ARG A 70 11.40 -2.36 -14.95
N GLU A 71 10.16 -2.84 -14.98
CA GLU A 71 9.48 -3.28 -16.18
C GLU A 71 8.74 -2.12 -16.86
N ALA A 72 8.88 -0.85 -16.45
CA ALA A 72 8.27 0.25 -17.20
C ALA A 72 8.84 0.37 -18.63
N TRP A 73 8.02 0.80 -19.60
CA TRP A 73 8.44 0.89 -21.01
C TRP A 73 9.35 2.08 -21.30
N SER A 74 9.43 3.05 -20.39
CA SER A 74 10.35 4.19 -20.46
C SER A 74 10.76 4.71 -19.08
N GLU A 75 11.82 5.52 -19.04
CA GLU A 75 12.26 6.20 -17.81
C GLU A 75 11.22 7.21 -17.32
N GLU A 76 10.53 7.91 -18.23
CA GLU A 76 9.45 8.83 -17.88
C GLU A 76 8.30 8.11 -17.19
N GLU A 77 7.96 6.90 -17.63
CA GLU A 77 6.96 6.07 -16.96
C GLU A 77 7.46 5.60 -15.60
N ALA A 78 8.70 5.08 -15.52
CA ALA A 78 9.29 4.63 -14.26
C ALA A 78 9.32 5.76 -13.20
N ASN A 79 9.62 6.99 -13.61
CA ASN A 79 9.68 8.17 -12.74
C ASN A 79 8.33 8.57 -12.13
N ARG A 80 7.21 8.05 -12.64
CA ARG A 80 5.88 8.28 -12.04
C ARG A 80 5.67 7.45 -10.78
N TYR A 81 6.40 6.35 -10.64
CA TYR A 81 6.24 5.42 -9.53
C TYR A 81 7.21 5.72 -8.39
N ARG A 82 6.75 5.47 -7.16
CA ARG A 82 7.58 5.34 -5.98
C ARG A 82 7.65 3.86 -5.58
N ASP A 83 8.77 3.44 -5.02
CA ASP A 83 8.92 2.09 -4.47
C ASP A 83 8.09 1.95 -3.17
N GLU A 84 7.18 0.97 -3.13
CA GLU A 84 6.32 0.68 -1.98
C GLU A 84 7.06 0.36 -0.68
N ARG A 85 8.33 -0.06 -0.76
CA ARG A 85 9.19 -0.30 0.41
C ARG A 85 9.67 1.00 1.05
N ARG A 86 9.47 2.15 0.39
CA ARG A 86 9.94 3.47 0.83
C ARG A 86 8.80 4.41 1.23
N VAL A 87 7.54 4.00 1.06
CA VAL A 87 6.35 4.78 1.44
C VAL A 87 5.68 4.10 2.64
N SER A 88 5.49 4.83 3.74
CA SER A 88 4.82 4.31 4.94
C SER A 88 3.33 4.65 4.95
N VAL A 89 2.53 3.88 5.70
CA VAL A 89 1.12 4.19 5.95
C VAL A 89 0.98 5.59 6.54
N ALA A 90 1.84 5.97 7.49
CA ALA A 90 1.89 7.30 8.11
C ALA A 90 2.02 8.42 7.07
N ALA A 91 2.82 8.21 6.01
CA ALA A 91 3.00 9.21 4.96
C ALA A 91 1.74 9.41 4.11
N VAL A 92 0.85 8.40 4.06
CA VAL A 92 -0.37 8.42 3.24
C VAL A 92 -1.57 8.92 4.02
N VAL A 93 -1.64 8.65 5.33
CA VAL A 93 -2.81 9.00 6.16
C VAL A 93 -2.72 10.41 6.77
N ALA A 94 -1.59 11.09 6.58
CA ALA A 94 -1.36 12.46 7.07
C ALA A 94 -1.76 13.54 6.06
N GLU A 95 -2.28 13.16 4.88
CA GLU A 95 -2.85 14.05 3.86
C GLU A 95 -4.36 14.27 4.05
#